data_AF-A0A6V7LMM6-F1
#
_entry.id   AF-A0A6V7LMM6-F1
#
_cell.length_a   1.000
_cell.length_b   1.000
_cell.length_c   1.000
_cell.angle_alpha   90.00
_cell.angle_beta   90.00
_cell.angle_gamma   90.00
#
_symmetry.space_group_name_H-M   'P 1'
#
loop_
_entity.id
_entity.type
_entity.pdbx_description
1 polymer ?
#
loop_
_entity_poly.entity_id
_entity_poly.type
_entity_poly.pdbx_seq_one_letter_code
_entity_poly.pdbx_strand_id
1 'polypeptide(L)'
;EFKKYDYENVKMNMQHYGRAKPPTYNLSHVNVPTVIFHAQNDPVSTVEDTKVLISNLHPNTSILYETVPYRNFAHLDFVTGKDVKKLLYNRLMQILTAFHKN
;
A
#
# COMPACT_ATOMS: atom_id res chain seq x y z
N GLU A 1 14.29 -0.20 -2.05
CA GLU A 1 14.23 -0.66 -0.64
C GLU A 1 13.26 0.21 0.13
N PHE A 2 12.36 -0.37 0.93
CA PHE A 2 11.42 0.39 1.76
C PHE A 2 12.03 0.64 3.14
N LYS A 3 12.57 1.84 3.35
CA LYS A 3 13.37 2.20 4.52
C LYS A 3 13.03 3.60 5.03
N LYS A 4 13.51 3.91 6.24
CA LYS A 4 13.48 5.29 6.75
C LYS A 4 14.30 6.21 5.84
N TYR A 5 13.99 7.50 5.90
CA TYR A 5 14.71 8.52 5.16
C TYR A 5 16.22 8.46 5.44
N ASP A 6 17.04 8.56 4.41
CA ASP A 6 18.49 8.68 4.58
C ASP A 6 18.84 10.16 4.61
N TYR A 7 19.43 10.63 5.72
CA TYR A 7 19.89 12.02 5.80
C TYR A 7 21.19 12.27 5.02
N GLU A 8 21.76 11.22 4.40
CA GLU A 8 23.05 11.25 3.70
C GLU A 8 24.19 11.79 4.58
N ASN A 9 24.00 11.71 5.89
CA ASN A 9 24.90 12.21 6.90
C ASN A 9 24.89 11.25 8.11
N VAL A 10 26.04 10.67 8.40
CA VAL A 10 26.18 9.66 9.46
C VAL A 10 25.81 10.20 10.84
N LYS A 11 26.14 11.47 11.14
CA LYS A 11 25.81 12.09 12.43
C LYS A 11 24.30 12.27 12.58
N MET A 12 23.62 12.71 11.52
CA MET A 12 22.16 12.86 11.50
C MET A 12 21.47 11.48 11.59
N ASN A 13 21.89 10.50 10.79
CA ASN A 13 21.36 9.15 10.87
C ASN A 13 21.58 8.54 12.26
N MET A 14 22.73 8.77 12.89
CA MET A 14 22.96 8.36 14.28
C MET A 14 21.97 9.04 15.23
N GLN A 15 21.85 10.36 15.16
CA GLN A 15 20.96 11.13 16.03
C GLN A 15 19.50 10.67 15.91
N HIS A 16 19.04 10.35 14.70
CA HIS A 16 17.66 9.94 14.46
C HIS A 16 17.41 8.44 14.67
N TYR A 17 18.37 7.57 14.37
CA TYR A 17 18.15 6.13 14.26
C TYR A 17 19.05 5.27 15.13
N GLY A 18 20.04 5.84 15.81
CA GLY A 18 21.02 5.10 16.59
C GLY A 18 21.98 4.27 15.71
N ARG A 19 22.06 4.57 14.40
CA ARG A 19 22.89 3.83 13.42
C ARG A 19 23.28 4.71 12.24
N ALA A 20 24.40 4.38 11.58
CA ALA A 20 24.95 5.19 10.48
C ALA A 20 24.09 5.15 9.19
N LYS A 21 23.35 4.06 8.95
CA LYS A 21 22.45 3.87 7.79
C LYS A 21 21.01 3.76 8.27
N PRO A 22 20.03 4.35 7.58
CA PRO A 22 18.63 4.25 7.99
C PRO A 22 18.13 2.79 7.99
N PRO A 23 17.33 2.38 8.98
CA PRO A 23 16.73 1.06 9.00
C PRO A 23 15.67 0.86 7.92
N THR A 24 15.62 -0.36 7.39
CA THR A 24 14.52 -0.89 6.59
C THR A 24 13.27 -1.10 7.46
N TYR A 25 12.07 -0.93 6.88
CA TYR A 25 10.83 -1.33 7.53
C TYR A 25 10.62 -2.84 7.35
N ASN A 26 10.42 -3.57 8.46
CA ASN A 26 10.08 -4.98 8.38
C ASN A 26 8.57 -5.16 8.12
N LEU A 27 8.21 -5.39 6.86
CA LEU A 27 6.82 -5.56 6.45
C LEU A 27 6.19 -6.86 6.97
N SER A 28 6.98 -7.83 7.43
CA SER A 28 6.44 -9.02 8.10
C SER A 28 5.84 -8.75 9.49
N HIS A 29 6.00 -7.54 10.03
CA HIS A 29 5.31 -7.12 11.25
C HIS A 29 3.90 -6.57 10.98
N VAL A 30 3.50 -6.37 9.72
CA VAL A 30 2.14 -5.95 9.38
C VAL A 30 1.19 -7.14 9.55
N ASN A 31 0.40 -7.13 10.62
CA ASN A 31 -0.47 -8.23 11.04
C ASN A 31 -1.97 -7.90 11.01
N VAL A 32 -2.35 -6.78 10.38
CA VAL A 32 -3.73 -6.36 10.23
C VAL A 32 -4.35 -6.90 8.93
N PRO A 33 -5.61 -7.38 8.94
CA PRO A 33 -6.33 -7.68 7.70
C PRO A 33 -6.29 -6.47 6.76
N THR A 34 -5.83 -6.67 5.53
CA THR A 34 -5.53 -5.59 4.59
C THR A 34 -6.28 -5.78 3.29
N VAL A 35 -6.90 -4.71 2.79
CA VAL A 35 -7.48 -4.67 1.45
C VAL A 35 -6.65 -3.74 0.59
N ILE A 36 -6.19 -4.24 -0.56
CA ILE A 36 -5.35 -3.52 -1.51
C ILE A 36 -6.13 -3.43 -2.81
N PHE A 37 -6.55 -2.21 -3.15
CA PHE A 37 -7.00 -1.89 -4.49
C PHE A 37 -5.83 -1.34 -5.29
N HIS A 38 -5.66 -1.83 -6.51
CA HIS A 38 -4.63 -1.34 -7.42
C HIS A 38 -5.23 -1.06 -8.81
N ALA A 39 -4.58 -0.19 -9.57
CA ALA A 39 -5.01 0.14 -10.94
C ALA A 39 -3.94 -0.27 -11.96
N GLN A 40 -4.37 -0.72 -13.14
CA GLN A 40 -3.46 -1.22 -14.16
C GLN A 40 -2.60 -0.12 -14.80
N ASN A 41 -3.09 1.12 -14.79
CA ASN A 41 -2.44 2.27 -15.43
C ASN A 41 -1.94 3.28 -14.39
N ASP A 42 -1.63 2.82 -13.17
CA ASP A 42 -1.01 3.65 -12.14
C ASP A 42 0.53 3.68 -12.31
N PRO A 43 1.12 4.84 -12.67
CA PRO A 43 2.56 4.95 -12.87
C PRO A 43 3.35 5.11 -11.56
N VAL A 44 2.68 5.34 -10.43
CA VAL A 44 3.30 5.58 -9.12
C VAL A 44 3.26 4.31 -8.28
N SER A 45 2.10 3.65 -8.22
CA SER A 45 1.89 2.38 -7.53
C SER A 45 1.70 1.27 -8.55
N THR A 46 2.79 0.87 -9.19
CA THR A 46 2.76 -0.12 -10.26
C THR A 46 2.25 -1.49 -9.77
N VAL A 47 1.79 -2.32 -10.70
CA VAL A 47 1.36 -3.69 -10.40
C VAL A 47 2.53 -4.50 -9.84
N GLU A 48 3.72 -4.29 -10.39
CA GLU A 48 4.96 -4.93 -9.98
C GLU A 48 5.33 -4.55 -8.54
N ASP A 49 5.36 -3.25 -8.22
CA ASP A 49 5.67 -2.78 -6.85
C ASP A 49 4.63 -3.23 -5.84
N THR A 50 3.35 -3.28 -6.22
CA THR A 50 2.28 -3.76 -5.34
C THR A 50 2.41 -5.27 -5.07
N LYS A 51 2.85 -6.06 -6.05
CA LYS A 51 3.17 -7.47 -5.85
C LYS A 51 4.40 -7.66 -4.95
N VAL A 52 5.42 -6.81 -5.09
CA VAL A 52 6.59 -6.80 -4.20
C VAL A 52 6.16 -6.43 -2.77
N LEU A 53 5.27 -5.45 -2.58
CA LEU A 53 4.70 -5.14 -1.27
C LEU A 53 4.05 -6.37 -0.66
N ILE A 54 3.14 -7.03 -1.39
CA ILE A 54 2.40 -8.21 -0.91
C ILE A 54 3.36 -9.35 -0.55
N SER A 55 4.39 -9.61 -1.35
CA SER A 55 5.35 -10.70 -1.09
C SER A 55 6.24 -10.46 0.13
N ASN A 56 6.36 -9.21 0.60
CA ASN A 56 7.11 -8.86 1.81
C ASN A 56 6.24 -8.80 3.07
N LEU A 57 4.91 -8.93 2.96
CA LEU A 57 4.02 -9.03 4.12
C LEU A 57 4.16 -10.38 4.82
N HIS A 58 3.67 -10.46 6.05
CA HIS A 58 3.66 -11.72 6.78
C HIS A 58 2.78 -12.76 6.05
N PRO A 59 3.19 -14.04 5.95
CA PRO A 59 2.42 -15.07 5.25
C PRO A 59 0.99 -15.28 5.80
N ASN A 60 0.78 -14.98 7.09
CA ASN A 60 -0.53 -15.10 7.74
C ASN A 60 -1.40 -13.84 7.64
N THR A 61 -0.91 -12.76 7.00
CA THR A 61 -1.71 -11.54 6.83
C THR A 61 -2.83 -11.83 5.83
N SER A 62 -4.08 -11.69 6.27
CA SER A 62 -5.24 -11.80 5.38
C SER A 62 -5.24 -10.62 4.41
N ILE A 63 -5.07 -10.90 3.12
CA ILE A 63 -5.00 -9.89 2.07
C ILE A 63 -6.14 -10.12 1.07
N LEU A 64 -6.94 -9.08 0.85
CA LEU A 64 -7.83 -8.99 -0.31
C LEU A 64 -7.17 -8.06 -1.33
N TYR A 65 -6.84 -8.58 -2.51
CA TYR A 65 -6.18 -7.84 -3.58
C TYR A 65 -7.12 -7.74 -4.79
N GLU A 66 -7.58 -6.53 -5.12
CA GLU A 66 -8.55 -6.30 -6.19
C GLU A 66 -8.04 -5.25 -7.18
N THR A 67 -8.19 -5.53 -8.49
CA THR A 67 -7.93 -4.56 -9.55
C THR A 67 -9.15 -3.67 -9.76
N VAL A 68 -8.96 -2.36 -9.83
CA VAL A 68 -10.04 -1.44 -10.22
C VAL A 68 -10.50 -1.77 -11.66
N PRO A 69 -11.79 -2.00 -11.92
CA PRO A 69 -12.29 -2.52 -13.19
C PRO A 69 -12.38 -1.43 -14.28
N TYR A 70 -11.33 -0.65 -14.44
CA TYR A 70 -11.21 0.35 -15.50
C TYR A 70 -9.74 0.54 -15.87
N ARG A 71 -9.39 0.18 -17.11
CA ARG A 71 -7.99 0.13 -17.55
C ARG A 71 -7.28 1.48 -17.49
N ASN A 72 -8.00 2.58 -17.70
CA ASN A 72 -7.42 3.92 -17.69
C ASN A 72 -7.41 4.57 -16.30
N PHE A 73 -7.93 3.88 -15.28
CA PHE A 73 -7.85 4.35 -13.90
C PHE A 73 -6.37 4.43 -13.50
N ALA A 74 -5.95 5.60 -13.00
CA ALA A 74 -4.58 5.88 -12.62
C ALA A 74 -4.50 6.39 -11.17
N HIS A 75 -3.30 6.83 -10.76
CA HIS A 75 -3.00 7.15 -9.37
C HIS A 75 -3.95 8.17 -8.73
N LEU A 76 -4.26 9.26 -9.43
CA LEU A 76 -5.08 10.33 -8.86
C LEU A 76 -6.57 10.00 -8.86
N ASP A 77 -7.00 9.06 -9.71
CA ASP A 77 -8.42 8.68 -9.81
C ASP A 77 -8.93 8.02 -8.52
N PHE A 78 -8.06 7.41 -7.72
CA PHE A 78 -8.39 6.89 -6.39
C PHE A 78 -8.99 7.93 -5.46
N VAL A 79 -8.71 9.22 -5.69
CA VAL A 79 -9.17 10.33 -4.85
C VAL A 79 -10.11 11.27 -5.62
N THR A 80 -9.77 11.63 -6.85
CA THR A 80 -10.46 12.69 -7.61
C THR A 80 -11.16 12.20 -8.87
N GLY A 81 -11.14 10.90 -9.16
CA GLY A 81 -11.75 10.35 -10.37
C GLY A 81 -13.25 10.60 -10.38
N LYS A 82 -13.79 11.15 -11.46
CA LYS A 82 -15.24 11.46 -11.57
C LYS A 82 -16.15 10.24 -11.28
N ASP A 83 -15.67 9.05 -11.64
CA ASP A 83 -16.38 7.77 -11.51
C ASP A 83 -15.87 6.92 -10.32
N VAL A 84 -15.00 7.46 -9.46
CA VAL A 84 -14.36 6.71 -8.35
C VAL A 84 -15.38 6.05 -7.42
N LYS A 85 -16.52 6.72 -7.19
CA LYS A 85 -17.60 6.16 -6.37
C LYS A 85 -18.11 4.84 -6.94
N LYS A 86 -18.37 4.81 -8.25
CA LYS A 86 -18.88 3.65 -8.97
C LYS A 86 -17.82 2.57 -9.11
N LEU A 87 -16.59 2.95 -9.45
CA LEU A 87 -15.52 2.02 -9.78
C LEU A 87 -14.82 1.41 -8.56
N LEU A 88 -14.85 2.09 -7.41
CA LEU A 88 -14.07 1.71 -6.22
C LEU A 88 -14.88 1.84 -4.92
N TYR A 89 -15.40 3.02 -4.58
CA TYR A 89 -15.90 3.25 -3.22
C TYR A 89 -17.12 2.41 -2.86
N ASN A 90 -18.03 2.13 -3.80
CA ASN A 90 -19.15 1.23 -3.54
C ASN A 90 -18.67 -0.17 -3.13
N ARG A 91 -17.62 -0.70 -3.77
CA ARG A 91 -17.01 -2.00 -3.43
C ARG A 91 -16.30 -1.95 -2.08
N LEU A 92 -15.56 -0.88 -1.81
CA LEU A 92 -14.93 -0.64 -0.50
C LEU A 92 -15.97 -0.64 0.63
N MET A 93 -17.09 0.07 0.45
CA MET A 93 -18.16 0.13 1.45
C MET A 93 -18.82 -1.24 1.70
N GLN A 94 -18.99 -2.06 0.66
CA GLN A 94 -19.48 -3.43 0.83
C GLN A 94 -18.54 -4.28 1.70
N ILE A 95 -17.23 -4.18 1.45
CA ILE A 95 -16.21 -4.91 2.22
C ILE A 95 -16.21 -4.45 3.69
N LEU A 96 -16.18 -3.14 3.94
CA LEU A 96 -16.20 -2.59 5.30
C LEU A 96 -17.48 -2.98 6.05
N THR A 97 -18.64 -2.95 5.37
CA THR A 97 -19.91 -3.36 5.97
C THR A 97 -19.94 -4.86 6.30
N ALA A 98 -19.37 -5.69 5.42
CA ALA A 98 -19.26 -7.12 5.66
C ALA A 98 -18.32 -7.44 6.84
N PHE A 99 -17.22 -6.70 6.96
CA PHE A 99 -16.29 -6.84 8.08
C PHE A 99 -16.91 -6.40 9.41
N HIS A 100 -17.67 -5.30 9.43
CA HIS A 100 -18.30 -4.77 10.65
C HIS A 100 -19.42 -5.65 11.22
N LYS A 101 -20.09 -6.45 10.37
CA LYS A 101 -21.18 -7.34 10.80
C LYS A 101 -20.70 -8.64 11.47
N ASN A 102 -19.40 -8.91 11.43
CA ASN A 102 -18.74 -10.04 12.09
C ASN A 102 -18.11 -9.59 13.41
#